data_AF-A0A7Y0Z8Z2-F1
#
_entry.id   AF-A0A7Y0Z8Z2-F1
#
_cell.length_a   1.000
_cell.length_b   1.000
_cell.length_c   1.000
_cell.angle_alpha   90.00
_cell.angle_beta   90.00
_cell.angle_gamma   90.00
#
_symmetry.space_group_name_H-M   'P 1'
#
loop_
_entity.id
_entity.type
_entity.pdbx_description
1 polymer ?
#
loop_
_entity_poly.entity_id
_entity_poly.type
_entity_poly.pdbx_seq_one_letter_code
_entity_poly.pdbx_strand_id
1 'polypeptide(L)'
;MSNYYRFFIKTLSRERVEQLIVHTLGGDAWLTTHGDGYLQPIKVVPVPGIDWQVLPERDQSGWPVTSKCETGWFWLESQIDFDSPEAAAVANALLAETKARYPLVEMIAVDTMADDEEFGPARIVENGNDLWYSSPD
;
A
#
# COMPACT_ATOMS: atom_id res chain seq x y z
N MET A 1 0.78 -15.55 -13.85
CA MET A 1 1.59 -14.34 -13.63
C MET A 1 1.35 -13.93 -12.20
N SER A 2 2.40 -13.62 -11.45
CA SER A 2 2.27 -13.24 -10.03
C SER A 2 1.97 -11.75 -9.99
N ASN A 3 0.70 -11.39 -9.79
CA ASN A 3 0.31 -10.00 -9.60
C ASN A 3 0.85 -9.55 -8.24
N TYR A 4 1.86 -8.68 -8.24
CA TYR A 4 2.45 -8.14 -7.00
C TYR A 4 1.55 -7.07 -6.42
N TYR A 5 1.08 -7.27 -5.20
CA TYR A 5 0.33 -6.25 -4.49
C TYR A 5 1.26 -5.19 -3.93
N ARG A 6 1.15 -3.96 -4.42
CA ARG A 6 1.85 -2.82 -3.79
C ARG A 6 0.89 -2.08 -2.90
N PHE A 7 1.10 -2.17 -1.59
CA PHE A 7 0.37 -1.38 -0.60
C PHE A 7 0.93 0.04 -0.55
N PHE A 8 0.09 1.01 -0.87
CA PHE A 8 0.34 2.42 -0.69
C PHE A 8 -0.51 2.94 0.45
N ILE A 9 0.13 3.54 1.45
CA ILE A 9 -0.49 3.92 2.70
C ILE A 9 -0.27 5.40 2.89
N LYS A 10 -1.37 6.15 3.03
CA LYS A 10 -1.34 7.56 3.38
C LYS A 10 -1.44 7.70 4.89
N THR A 11 -0.43 8.26 5.53
CA THR A 11 -0.39 8.46 6.98
C THR A 11 0.54 9.61 7.37
N LEU A 12 0.29 10.22 8.52
CA LEU A 12 1.21 11.17 9.16
C LEU A 12 2.10 10.51 10.23
N SER A 13 1.91 9.22 10.52
CA SER A 13 2.62 8.52 11.59
C SER A 13 3.14 7.16 11.11
N ARG A 14 4.18 7.22 10.27
CA ARG A 14 4.86 6.05 9.68
C ARG A 14 5.18 4.97 10.71
N GLU A 15 5.85 5.33 11.80
CA GLU A 15 6.32 4.38 12.82
C GLU A 15 5.17 3.60 13.49
N ARG A 16 4.04 4.26 13.74
CA ARG A 16 2.87 3.62 14.34
C ARG A 16 2.20 2.66 13.37
N VAL A 17 2.18 3.00 12.08
CA VAL A 17 1.69 2.10 11.03
C VAL A 17 2.62 0.90 10.86
N GLU A 18 3.94 1.09 10.88
CA GLU A 18 4.91 -0.02 10.85
C GLU A 18 4.72 -0.97 12.03
N GLN A 19 4.55 -0.44 13.24
CA GLN A 19 4.26 -1.25 14.44
C GLN A 19 2.96 -2.05 14.30
N LEU A 20 1.91 -1.44 13.73
CA LEU A 20 0.65 -2.13 13.45
C LEU A 20 0.85 -3.29 12.48
N ILE A 21 1.60 -3.08 11.39
CA ILE A 21 1.89 -4.11 10.39
C ILE A 21 2.67 -5.26 11.04
N VAL A 22 3.76 -4.97 11.75
CA VAL A 22 4.59 -5.97 12.44
C VAL A 22 3.77 -6.77 13.46
N HIS A 23 2.97 -6.09 14.27
CA HIS A 23 2.09 -6.76 15.24
C HIS A 23 1.07 -7.67 14.55
N THR A 24 0.49 -7.21 13.44
CA THR A 24 -0.48 -7.98 12.66
C THR A 24 0.13 -9.24 12.05
N LEU A 25 1.37 -9.17 11.60
CA LEU A 25 2.12 -10.29 11.03
C LEU A 25 2.76 -11.19 12.10
N GLY A 26 2.72 -10.80 13.38
CA GLY A 26 3.40 -11.51 14.46
C GLY A 26 4.93 -11.42 14.41
N GLY A 27 5.47 -10.47 13.65
CA GLY A 27 6.91 -10.30 13.42
C GLY A 27 7.19 -9.52 12.12
N ASP A 28 8.47 -9.30 11.83
CA ASP A 28 8.97 -8.52 10.69
C ASP A 28 9.64 -9.36 9.60
N ALA A 29 9.65 -10.69 9.75
CA ALA A 29 10.33 -11.61 8.83
C ALA A 29 9.88 -11.51 7.36
N TRP A 30 8.69 -10.96 7.11
CA TRP A 30 8.10 -10.79 5.77
C TRP A 30 8.39 -9.42 5.14
N LEU A 31 8.96 -8.49 5.91
CA LEU A 31 9.11 -7.09 5.54
C LEU A 31 10.53 -6.79 5.07
N THR A 32 10.65 -5.93 4.06
CA THR A 32 11.95 -5.43 3.63
C THR A 32 12.29 -4.15 4.40
N THR A 33 13.47 -4.10 5.01
CA THR A 33 13.93 -2.92 5.76
C THR A 33 14.52 -1.87 4.81
N HIS A 34 14.13 -0.61 5.00
CA HIS A 34 14.61 0.55 4.27
C HIS A 34 15.01 1.67 5.23
N GLY A 35 16.32 1.84 5.42
CA GLY A 35 16.85 2.75 6.43
C GLY A 35 16.42 2.31 7.83
N ASP A 36 15.65 3.15 8.51
CA ASP A 36 15.23 2.94 9.90
C ASP A 36 13.85 2.28 10.04
N GLY A 37 13.20 1.87 8.94
CA GLY A 37 11.84 1.30 8.98
C GLY A 37 11.52 0.40 7.80
N TYR A 38 10.23 0.16 7.55
CA TYR A 38 9.73 -0.73 6.49
C TYR A 38 8.95 0.05 5.42
N LEU A 39 8.42 1.22 5.78
CA LEU A 39 7.65 2.07 4.89
C LEU A 39 8.54 3.10 4.21
N GLN A 40 8.56 3.06 2.88
CA GLN A 40 9.32 3.99 2.06
C GLN A 40 8.44 5.15 1.60
N PRO A 41 8.81 6.42 1.87
CA PRO A 41 8.08 7.57 1.34
C PRO A 41 8.13 7.56 -0.20
N ILE A 42 6.97 7.76 -0.83
CA ILE A 42 6.83 7.80 -2.29
C ILE A 42 5.99 9.00 -2.70
N LYS A 43 6.11 9.41 -3.97
CA LYS A 43 5.25 10.45 -4.51
C LYS A 43 4.01 9.84 -5.15
N VAL A 44 2.84 10.31 -4.74
CA VAL A 44 1.54 9.87 -5.24
C VAL A 44 0.72 11.09 -5.61
N VAL A 45 0.14 11.09 -6.80
CA VAL A 45 -0.69 12.18 -7.32
C VAL A 45 -2.13 11.69 -7.43
N PRO A 46 -3.12 12.41 -6.85
CA PRO A 46 -4.54 12.10 -7.07
C PRO A 46 -4.89 12.25 -8.55
N VAL A 47 -5.77 11.39 -9.06
CA VAL A 47 -6.25 11.51 -10.44
C VAL A 47 -7.35 12.59 -10.51
N PRO A 48 -7.21 13.63 -11.34
CA PRO A 48 -8.22 14.69 -11.41
C PRO A 48 -9.60 14.14 -11.80
N GLY A 49 -10.62 14.41 -10.97
CA GLY A 49 -11.99 13.96 -11.22
C GLY A 49 -12.25 12.48 -10.92
N ILE A 50 -11.27 11.75 -10.39
CA ILE A 50 -11.39 10.33 -10.00
C ILE A 50 -10.89 10.17 -8.57
N ASP A 51 -11.82 9.99 -7.63
CA ASP A 51 -11.58 9.93 -6.19
C ASP A 51 -11.20 8.53 -5.67
N TRP A 52 -11.41 7.49 -6.49
CA TRP A 52 -11.07 6.09 -6.17
C TRP A 52 -9.72 5.63 -6.74
N GLN A 53 -8.93 6.55 -7.33
CA GLN A 53 -7.62 6.25 -7.92
C GLN A 53 -6.54 7.24 -7.52
N VAL A 54 -5.31 6.72 -7.44
CA VAL A 54 -4.10 7.52 -7.30
C VAL A 54 -2.99 7.02 -8.23
N LEU A 55 -2.10 7.92 -8.62
CA LEU A 55 -0.96 7.64 -9.49
C LEU A 55 0.33 7.73 -8.68
N PRO A 56 0.89 6.60 -8.21
CA PRO A 56 2.26 6.59 -7.71
C PRO A 56 3.22 6.92 -8.85
N GLU A 57 4.21 7.78 -8.59
CA GLU A 57 5.31 8.02 -9.51
C GLU A 57 6.15 6.73 -9.60
N ARG A 58 6.46 6.28 -10.82
CA ARG A 58 7.17 5.01 -11.07
C ARG A 58 8.37 5.21 -11.99
N ASP A 59 9.35 4.32 -11.83
CA ASP A 59 10.49 4.22 -12.74
C ASP A 59 10.15 3.43 -14.02
N GLN A 60 11.14 3.26 -14.89
CA GLN A 60 10.97 2.53 -16.16
C GLN A 60 10.66 1.03 -15.98
N SER A 61 10.86 0.49 -14.78
CA SER A 61 10.57 -0.90 -14.41
C SER A 61 9.26 -1.02 -13.64
N GLY A 62 8.51 0.08 -13.47
CA GLY A 62 7.22 0.10 -12.77
C GLY A 62 7.31 0.16 -11.26
N TRP A 63 8.51 0.28 -10.69
CA TRP A 63 8.68 0.39 -9.25
C TRP A 63 8.38 1.82 -8.78
N PRO A 64 7.69 1.99 -7.64
CA PRO A 64 7.47 3.31 -7.07
C PRO A 64 8.77 4.06 -6.84
N VAL A 65 8.85 5.31 -7.30
CA VAL A 65 10.00 6.19 -7.05
C VAL A 65 9.93 6.68 -5.61
N THR A 66 10.95 6.33 -4.84
CA THR A 66 11.11 6.73 -3.45
C THR A 66 11.48 8.21 -3.35
N SER A 67 10.94 8.91 -2.36
CA SER A 67 11.18 10.33 -2.10
C SER A 67 12.06 10.51 -0.85
N LYS A 68 12.92 11.53 -0.81
CA LYS A 68 13.61 11.94 0.43
C LYS A 68 12.82 12.94 1.26
N CYS A 69 11.71 13.44 0.72
CA CYS A 69 10.84 14.40 1.37
C CYS A 69 9.60 13.69 1.92
N GLU A 70 9.02 14.23 3.00
CA GLU A 70 7.73 13.77 3.52
C GLU A 70 6.62 14.09 2.50
N THR A 71 6.03 13.04 1.94
CA THR A 71 4.91 13.12 0.99
C THR A 71 3.57 12.77 1.62
N GLY A 72 3.61 12.20 2.84
CA GLY A 72 2.46 11.59 3.51
C GLY A 72 2.04 10.24 2.92
N TRP A 73 2.64 9.81 1.81
CA TRP A 73 2.37 8.52 1.17
C TRP A 73 3.58 7.61 1.28
N PHE A 74 3.32 6.37 1.66
CA PHE A 74 4.34 5.37 1.89
C PHE A 74 4.02 4.11 1.12
N TRP A 75 5.06 3.44 0.66
CA TRP A 75 4.99 2.15 0.03
C TRP A 75 5.55 1.08 0.99
N LEU A 76 4.81 -0.02 1.14
CA LEU A 76 5.28 -1.22 1.83
C LEU A 76 5.80 -2.21 0.79
N GLU A 77 7.12 -2.40 0.76
CA GLU A 77 7.75 -3.51 0.06
C GLU A 77 7.76 -4.74 0.97
N SER A 78 7.17 -5.84 0.51
CA SER A 78 7.11 -7.08 1.29
C SER A 78 7.21 -8.32 0.39
N GLN A 79 7.58 -9.43 1.01
CA GLN A 79 7.57 -10.76 0.39
C GLN A 79 6.22 -11.47 0.54
N ILE A 80 5.19 -10.77 1.03
CA ILE A 80 3.87 -11.34 1.27
C ILE A 80 3.19 -11.57 -0.08
N ASP A 81 2.79 -12.82 -0.32
CA ASP A 81 2.03 -13.18 -1.52
C ASP A 81 0.66 -12.47 -1.53
N PHE A 82 0.22 -12.08 -2.73
CA PHE A 82 -1.01 -11.29 -2.92
C PHE A 82 -2.23 -11.94 -2.27
N ASP A 83 -2.49 -13.22 -2.56
CA ASP A 83 -3.64 -14.01 -2.14
C ASP A 83 -3.47 -14.66 -0.76
N SER A 84 -2.47 -14.22 0.01
CA SER A 84 -2.18 -14.78 1.31
C SER A 84 -3.11 -14.25 2.42
N PRO A 85 -3.39 -15.08 3.44
CA PRO A 85 -4.03 -14.62 4.67
C PRO A 85 -3.30 -13.46 5.35
N GLU A 86 -1.98 -13.40 5.22
CA GLU A 86 -1.14 -12.34 5.77
C GLU A 86 -1.40 -10.99 5.10
N ALA A 87 -1.47 -10.95 3.77
CA ALA A 87 -1.85 -9.74 3.02
C ALA A 87 -3.26 -9.27 3.43
N ALA A 88 -4.19 -10.20 3.62
CA ALA A 88 -5.54 -9.91 4.11
C ALA A 88 -5.56 -9.35 5.51
N ALA A 89 -4.79 -9.93 6.43
CA ALA A 89 -4.69 -9.46 7.79
C ALA A 89 -4.16 -8.03 7.84
N VAL A 90 -3.07 -7.76 7.12
CA VAL A 90 -2.45 -6.42 7.05
C VAL A 90 -3.43 -5.40 6.47
N ALA A 91 -4.05 -5.71 5.34
CA ALA A 91 -4.98 -4.80 4.69
C ALA A 91 -6.21 -4.49 5.56
N ASN A 92 -6.79 -5.50 6.22
CA ASN A 92 -7.91 -5.33 7.13
C ASN A 92 -7.51 -4.51 8.37
N ALA A 93 -6.32 -4.74 8.93
CA ALA A 93 -5.81 -3.96 10.06
C ALA A 93 -5.64 -2.49 9.69
N LEU A 94 -5.04 -2.20 8.54
CA LEU A 94 -4.88 -0.84 8.04
C LEU A 94 -6.25 -0.17 7.77
N LEU A 95 -7.19 -0.89 7.15
CA LEU A 95 -8.54 -0.38 6.86
C LEU A 95 -9.36 -0.09 8.13
N ALA A 96 -9.14 -0.84 9.21
CA ALA A 96 -9.78 -0.56 10.48
C ALA A 96 -9.34 0.81 11.03
N GLU A 97 -8.07 1.16 10.86
CA GLU A 97 -7.49 2.42 11.30
C GLU A 97 -7.92 3.65 10.49
N THR A 98 -8.52 3.46 9.30
CA THR A 98 -9.12 4.57 8.54
C THR A 98 -10.47 5.02 9.11
N LYS A 99 -11.14 4.16 9.88
CA LYS A 99 -12.49 4.38 10.40
C LYS A 99 -12.50 4.94 11.83
N ALA A 100 -11.34 5.10 12.45
CA ALA A 100 -11.23 5.65 13.79
C ALA A 100 -11.59 7.14 13.82
N ARG A 101 -12.02 7.64 14.99
CA ARG A 101 -12.32 9.08 15.19
C ARG A 101 -11.12 9.98 14.89
N TYR A 102 -9.92 9.47 15.17
CA TYR A 102 -8.64 10.08 14.82
C TYR A 102 -7.86 9.04 14.03
N PRO A 103 -8.00 9.02 12.69
CA PRO A 103 -7.48 7.94 11.87
C PRO A 103 -5.95 7.94 11.90
N LEU A 104 -5.36 6.77 12.16
CA LEU A 104 -3.92 6.58 12.02
C LEU A 104 -3.52 6.47 10.54
N VAL A 105 -4.40 5.87 9.73
CA VAL A 105 -4.24 5.74 8.28
C VAL A 105 -5.32 6.60 7.63
N GLU A 106 -4.93 7.55 6.79
CA GLU A 106 -5.88 8.38 6.05
C GLU A 106 -6.50 7.62 4.88
N MET A 107 -5.68 6.83 4.18
CA MET A 107 -6.07 6.17 2.94
C MET A 107 -5.15 5.00 2.64
N ILE A 108 -5.69 3.99 1.97
CA ILE A 108 -4.94 2.85 1.46
C ILE A 108 -5.25 2.75 -0.02
N ALA A 109 -4.21 2.63 -0.84
CA ALA A 109 -4.33 2.36 -2.24
C ALA A 109 -3.47 1.17 -2.62
N VAL A 110 -3.90 0.45 -3.65
CA VAL A 110 -3.36 -0.85 -4.00
C VAL A 110 -3.23 -0.94 -5.49
N ASP A 111 -2.07 -1.38 -5.94
CA ASP A 111 -1.80 -1.63 -7.34
C ASP A 111 -1.80 -3.12 -7.59
N THR A 112 -2.79 -3.56 -8.39
CA THR A 112 -3.00 -4.95 -8.80
C THR A 112 -2.51 -5.23 -10.22
N MET A 113 -2.13 -4.18 -10.96
CA MET A 113 -1.66 -4.24 -12.36
C MET A 113 -0.18 -3.87 -12.44
N ALA A 114 0.57 -4.23 -11.39
CA ALA A 114 1.98 -3.90 -11.20
C ALA A 114 2.91 -4.43 -12.32
N ASP A 115 2.42 -5.38 -13.10
CA ASP A 115 3.10 -6.11 -14.17
C ASP A 115 2.69 -5.68 -15.59
N ASP A 116 1.74 -4.76 -15.74
CA ASP A 116 1.28 -4.28 -17.05
C ASP A 116 2.21 -3.18 -17.61
N GLU A 117 2.52 -3.25 -18.92
CA GLU A 117 3.51 -2.37 -19.59
C GLU A 117 3.11 -0.88 -19.53
N GLU A 118 1.83 -0.57 -19.34
CA GLU A 118 1.30 0.79 -19.23
C GLU A 118 1.25 1.35 -17.80
N PHE A 119 1.66 0.58 -16.78
CA PHE A 119 1.70 1.03 -15.38
C PHE A 119 0.39 1.71 -14.94
N GLY A 120 -0.67 0.93 -14.70
CA GLY A 120 -2.00 1.44 -14.33
C GLY A 120 -2.09 2.16 -12.95
N PRO A 121 -3.14 2.95 -12.69
CA PRO A 121 -3.34 3.64 -11.41
C PRO A 121 -3.52 2.66 -10.25
N ALA A 122 -3.07 3.06 -9.06
CA ALA A 122 -3.41 2.35 -7.83
C ALA A 122 -4.84 2.69 -7.42
N ARG A 123 -5.63 1.67 -7.07
CA ARG A 123 -7.02 1.81 -6.65
C ARG A 123 -7.08 2.06 -5.15
N ILE A 124 -7.86 3.05 -4.72
CA ILE A 124 -8.15 3.27 -3.29
C ILE A 124 -9.08 2.17 -2.79
N VAL A 125 -8.76 1.64 -1.62
CA VAL A 125 -9.50 0.55 -0.97
C VAL A 125 -10.42 1.15 0.08
N GLU A 126 -11.72 0.92 -0.08
CA GLU A 126 -12.73 1.36 0.90
C GLU A 126 -13.20 0.20 1.79
N ASN A 127 -13.13 -1.04 1.27
CA ASN A 127 -13.51 -2.25 1.97
C ASN A 127 -12.49 -3.38 1.75
N GLY A 128 -12.30 -4.23 2.76
CA GLY A 128 -11.43 -5.41 2.68
C GLY A 128 -11.84 -6.39 1.58
N ASN A 129 -13.11 -6.39 1.17
CA ASN A 129 -13.56 -7.17 0.02
C ASN A 129 -12.96 -6.66 -1.31
N ASP A 130 -12.68 -5.35 -1.43
CA ASP A 130 -12.13 -4.77 -2.67
C ASP A 130 -10.71 -5.24 -2.97
N LEU A 131 -10.03 -5.81 -1.98
CA LEU A 131 -8.68 -6.38 -2.13
C LEU A 131 -8.69 -7.65 -2.99
N TRP A 132 -9.79 -8.42 -2.95
CA TRP A 132 -9.86 -9.81 -3.44
C TRP A 132 -10.62 -9.98 -4.76
N TYR A 133 -11.50 -9.04 -5.10
CA TYR A 133 -12.36 -9.13 -6.29
C TYR A 133 -11.73 -8.57 -7.58
N SER A 134 -10.42 -8.35 -7.61
CA SER A 134 -9.72 -7.82 -8.79
C SER A 134 -9.27 -8.90 -9.79
N SER A 135 -9.79 -10.13 -9.70
CA SER A 135 -9.64 -11.12 -10.77
C SER A 135 -10.75 -10.91 -11.79
N PRO A 136 -10.46 -10.51 -13.05
CA PRO A 136 -11.45 -10.60 -14.11
C PRO A 136 -11.69 -12.09 -14.42
N ASP A 137 -12.97 -12.46 -14.53
CA ASP A 137 -13.38 -13.67 -15.28
C ASP A 137 -12.97 -13.56 -16.77
#